data_AF-A0A552UGK9-F1
#
_entry.id   AF-A0A552UGK9-F1
#
_cell.length_a   1.000
_cell.length_b   1.000
_cell.length_c   1.000
_cell.angle_alpha   90.00
_cell.angle_beta   90.00
_cell.angle_gamma   90.00
#
_symmetry.space_group_name_H-M   'P 1'
#
loop_
_entity.id
_entity.type
_entity.pdbx_description
1 polymer ?
#
loop_
_entity_poly.entity_id
_entity_poly.type
_entity_poly.pdbx_seq_one_letter_code
_entity_poly.pdbx_strand_id
1 'polypeptide(L)'
;MTAPRLGFRSTAASAKAAQGAFVARLGKSNPAAAKTLAVQLAKHDTTLIMRTLLSGSGLQPDDLGDVFTAYTLFSWQIANRDATDIGNATVAALRNQLTARLSADPRLLQPAMRTALGEEMKLLSVTIHAGWQSATREGRTKAYSDSIAAMFKARSGTDLRALRLTSAGFRPR
;
A
#
# COMPACT_ATOMS: atom_id res chain seq x y z
N MET A 1 13.33 17.36 10.27
CA MET A 1 14.27 16.34 9.77
C MET A 1 13.57 15.54 8.67
N THR A 2 14.21 15.36 7.52
CA THR A 2 13.68 14.54 6.41
C THR A 2 13.97 13.06 6.71
N ALA A 3 12.97 12.18 6.61
CA ALA A 3 13.17 10.77 6.92
C ALA A 3 14.07 10.09 5.87
N PRO A 4 14.86 9.06 6.26
CA PRO A 4 15.82 8.42 5.36
C PRO A 4 15.15 7.82 4.12
N ARG A 5 15.94 7.64 3.07
CA ARG A 5 15.54 6.86 1.89
C ARG A 5 15.76 5.38 2.18
N LEU A 6 14.74 4.57 1.94
CA LEU A 6 14.78 3.11 2.10
C LEU A 6 14.67 2.46 0.73
N GLY A 7 15.59 2.85 -0.16
CA GLY A 7 15.63 2.42 -1.54
C GLY A 7 15.80 0.91 -1.68
N PHE A 8 15.15 0.35 -2.69
CA PHE A 8 15.31 -1.03 -3.12
C PHE A 8 15.32 -1.10 -4.65
N ARG A 9 15.74 -2.24 -5.19
CA ARG A 9 15.75 -2.44 -6.64
C ARG A 9 14.58 -3.33 -7.03
N SER A 10 13.60 -2.74 -7.70
CA SER A 10 12.52 -3.50 -8.33
C SER A 10 12.98 -4.07 -9.67
N THR A 11 12.68 -5.35 -9.89
CA THR A 11 12.98 -6.08 -11.13
C THR A 11 11.77 -6.93 -11.50
N ALA A 12 11.67 -7.36 -12.75
CA ALA A 12 10.62 -8.30 -13.15
C ALA A 12 10.64 -9.59 -12.31
N ALA A 13 11.83 -10.07 -11.92
CA ALA A 13 11.99 -11.25 -11.08
C ALA A 13 11.47 -11.02 -9.65
N SER A 14 11.82 -9.90 -9.00
CA SER A 14 11.36 -9.58 -7.65
C SER A 14 9.86 -9.35 -7.60
N ALA A 15 9.30 -8.63 -8.58
CA ALA A 15 7.86 -8.42 -8.70
C ALA A 15 7.12 -9.76 -8.87
N LYS A 16 7.59 -10.62 -9.79
CA LYS A 16 6.99 -11.95 -10.00
C LYS A 16 7.08 -12.84 -8.76
N ALA A 17 8.19 -12.81 -8.04
CA ALA A 17 8.35 -13.55 -6.80
C ALA A 17 7.36 -13.08 -5.72
N ALA A 18 7.19 -11.77 -5.55
CA ALA A 18 6.23 -11.20 -4.60
C ALA A 18 4.78 -11.54 -4.97
N GLN A 19 4.42 -11.44 -6.25
CA GLN A 19 3.11 -11.84 -6.76
C GLN A 19 2.82 -13.33 -6.49
N GLY A 20 3.78 -14.21 -6.81
CA GLY A 20 3.66 -15.64 -6.54
C GLY A 20 3.47 -15.96 -5.06
N ALA A 21 4.28 -15.33 -4.19
CA ALA A 21 4.18 -15.49 -2.75
C ALA A 21 2.83 -14.99 -2.21
N PHE A 22 2.31 -13.89 -2.74
CA PHE A 22 1.01 -13.35 -2.34
C PHE A 22 -0.15 -14.24 -2.76
N VAL A 23 -0.16 -14.70 -4.02
CA VAL A 23 -1.15 -15.65 -4.54
C VAL A 23 -1.12 -16.95 -3.73
N ALA A 24 0.06 -17.48 -3.43
CA ALA A 24 0.20 -18.70 -2.62
C ALA A 24 -0.35 -18.51 -1.20
N ARG A 25 -0.10 -17.37 -0.55
CA ARG A 25 -0.70 -17.06 0.77
C ARG A 25 -2.21 -16.95 0.70
N LEU A 26 -2.75 -16.24 -0.30
CA LEU A 26 -4.19 -16.13 -0.51
C LEU A 26 -4.83 -17.49 -0.78
N GLY A 27 -4.15 -18.37 -1.52
CA GLY A 27 -4.65 -19.69 -1.86
C GLY A 27 -4.87 -20.60 -0.64
N LYS A 28 -4.18 -20.35 0.47
CA LYS A 28 -4.37 -21.11 1.72
C LYS A 28 -5.73 -20.87 2.38
N SER A 29 -6.32 -19.68 2.18
CA SER A 29 -7.60 -19.31 2.79
C SER A 29 -8.73 -19.16 1.77
N ASN A 30 -8.42 -18.78 0.53
CA ASN A 30 -9.40 -18.58 -0.53
C ASN A 30 -8.81 -18.97 -1.91
N PRO A 31 -8.84 -20.27 -2.27
CA PRO A 31 -8.29 -20.77 -3.54
C PRO A 31 -8.91 -20.12 -4.78
N ALA A 32 -10.23 -19.87 -4.76
CA ALA A 32 -10.93 -19.25 -5.88
C ALA A 32 -10.46 -17.81 -6.12
N ALA A 33 -10.34 -17.01 -5.05
CA ALA A 33 -9.81 -15.65 -5.14
C ALA A 33 -8.34 -15.63 -5.59
N ALA A 34 -7.53 -16.59 -5.12
CA ALA A 34 -6.13 -16.72 -5.55
C ALA A 34 -6.01 -16.99 -7.05
N LYS A 35 -6.85 -17.87 -7.61
CA LYS A 35 -6.87 -18.15 -9.06
C LYS A 35 -7.27 -16.92 -9.86
N THR A 36 -8.33 -16.22 -9.45
CA THR A 36 -8.77 -14.98 -10.11
C THR A 36 -7.68 -13.92 -10.07
N LEU A 37 -7.04 -13.72 -8.92
CA LEU A 37 -5.96 -12.76 -8.76
C LEU A 37 -4.75 -13.11 -9.63
N ALA A 38 -4.35 -14.38 -9.68
CA ALA A 38 -3.23 -14.82 -10.52
C ALA A 38 -3.44 -14.48 -12.00
N VAL A 39 -4.67 -14.65 -12.51
CA VAL A 39 -5.03 -14.27 -13.89
C VAL A 39 -4.91 -12.76 -14.10
N GLN A 40 -5.32 -11.94 -13.13
CA GLN A 40 -5.20 -10.48 -13.25
C GLN A 40 -3.73 -10.03 -13.19
N LEU A 41 -2.94 -10.59 -12.28
CA LEU A 41 -1.51 -10.26 -12.15
C LEU A 41 -0.70 -10.69 -13.38
N ALA A 42 -1.11 -11.73 -14.09
CA ALA A 42 -0.49 -12.12 -15.35
C ALA A 42 -0.78 -11.15 -16.50
N LYS A 43 -1.86 -10.35 -16.42
CA LYS A 43 -2.29 -9.40 -17.47
C LYS A 43 -1.79 -7.98 -17.25
N HIS A 44 -1.41 -7.65 -16.01
CA HIS A 44 -1.16 -6.27 -15.61
C HIS A 44 0.22 -6.10 -14.99
N ASP A 45 0.95 -5.07 -15.43
CA ASP A 45 2.20 -4.67 -14.81
C ASP A 45 1.90 -3.84 -13.55
N THR A 46 1.96 -4.49 -12.39
CA THR A 46 1.73 -3.85 -11.09
C THR A 46 2.73 -2.74 -10.79
N THR A 47 3.96 -2.83 -11.31
CA THR A 47 4.99 -1.81 -11.11
C THR A 47 4.69 -0.57 -11.93
N LEU A 48 4.22 -0.74 -13.17
CA LEU A 48 3.74 0.37 -13.98
C LEU A 48 2.50 1.04 -13.37
N ILE A 49 1.51 0.24 -12.93
CA ILE A 49 0.31 0.78 -12.28
C ILE A 49 0.69 1.58 -11.02
N MET A 50 1.59 1.05 -10.19
CA MET A 50 2.05 1.77 -9.01
C MET A 50 2.71 3.11 -9.38
N ARG A 51 3.56 3.15 -10.42
CA ARG A 51 4.14 4.41 -10.90
C ARG A 51 3.07 5.43 -11.27
N THR A 52 2.03 4.99 -11.97
CA THR A 52 0.90 5.86 -12.32
C THR A 52 0.17 6.37 -11.07
N LEU A 53 -0.09 5.49 -10.10
CA LEU A 53 -0.76 5.86 -8.84
C LEU A 53 0.05 6.85 -7.99
N LEU A 54 1.38 6.81 -8.09
CA LEU A 54 2.28 7.71 -7.36
C LEU A 54 2.55 9.03 -8.09
N SER A 55 2.12 9.16 -9.34
CA SER A 55 2.38 10.37 -10.14
C SER A 55 1.89 11.63 -9.43
N GLY A 56 2.70 12.69 -9.44
CA GLY A 56 2.38 13.97 -8.79
C GLY A 56 2.57 14.01 -7.27
N SER A 57 2.62 12.87 -6.57
CA SER A 57 2.71 12.80 -5.10
C SER A 57 4.10 13.08 -4.50
N GLY A 58 5.14 13.04 -5.34
CA GLY A 58 6.55 13.09 -4.90
C GLY A 58 7.09 11.76 -4.33
N LEU A 59 6.26 10.72 -4.21
CA LEU A 59 6.65 9.37 -3.79
C LEU A 59 7.27 8.58 -4.95
N GLN A 60 8.23 7.71 -4.63
CA GLN A 60 8.95 6.87 -5.58
C GLN A 60 8.52 5.41 -5.46
N PRO A 61 8.34 4.68 -6.58
CA PRO A 61 7.95 3.27 -6.54
C PRO A 61 9.06 2.39 -5.95
N ASP A 62 10.32 2.79 -6.01
CA ASP A 62 11.46 1.96 -5.62
C ASP A 62 12.07 2.37 -4.26
N ASP A 63 11.27 3.03 -3.42
CA ASP A 63 11.59 3.34 -2.03
C ASP A 63 10.53 2.72 -1.12
N LEU A 64 10.96 1.93 -0.13
CA LEU A 64 10.05 1.22 0.78
C LEU A 64 9.20 2.19 1.61
N GLY A 65 9.78 3.28 2.09
CA GLY A 65 9.04 4.29 2.84
C GLY A 65 7.94 4.91 2.00
N ASP A 66 8.22 5.15 0.73
CA ASP A 66 7.29 5.75 -0.22
C ASP A 66 6.12 4.81 -0.56
N VAL A 67 6.40 3.56 -0.94
CA VAL A 67 5.33 2.59 -1.25
C VAL A 67 4.51 2.20 -0.03
N PHE A 68 5.12 2.14 1.16
CA PHE A 68 4.40 1.93 2.40
C PHE A 68 3.49 3.11 2.76
N THR A 69 3.96 4.33 2.49
CA THR A 69 3.16 5.55 2.66
C THR A 69 1.95 5.54 1.76
N ALA A 70 2.13 5.20 0.48
CA ALA A 70 1.03 5.10 -0.47
C ALA A 70 0.00 4.04 -0.08
N TYR A 71 0.45 2.83 0.29
CA TYR A 71 -0.45 1.77 0.79
C TYR A 71 -1.29 2.26 1.97
N THR A 72 -0.65 2.91 2.94
CA THR A 72 -1.32 3.40 4.15
C THR A 72 -2.30 4.53 3.82
N LEU A 73 -1.90 5.46 2.96
CA LEU A 73 -2.73 6.59 2.54
C LEU A 73 -3.97 6.13 1.78
N PHE A 74 -3.81 5.24 0.79
CA PHE A 74 -4.94 4.66 0.05
C PHE A 74 -5.85 3.87 0.98
N SER A 75 -5.29 3.09 1.90
CA SER A 75 -6.09 2.37 2.90
C SER A 75 -6.89 3.34 3.77
N TRP A 76 -6.31 4.47 4.19
CA TRP A 76 -7.00 5.48 5.00
C TRP A 76 -8.11 6.18 4.21
N GLN A 77 -7.84 6.60 2.97
CA GLN A 77 -8.83 7.20 2.07
C GLN A 77 -10.01 6.24 1.87
N ILE A 78 -9.73 4.96 1.55
CA ILE A 78 -10.78 3.94 1.37
C ILE A 78 -11.56 3.69 2.69
N ALA A 79 -10.86 3.52 3.81
CA ALA A 79 -11.48 3.25 5.11
C ALA A 79 -12.38 4.41 5.60
N ASN A 80 -12.04 5.65 5.24
CA ASN A 80 -12.82 6.83 5.57
C ASN A 80 -13.78 7.25 4.44
N ARG A 81 -13.71 6.59 3.28
CA ARG A 81 -14.40 6.97 2.03
C ARG A 81 -14.12 8.42 1.64
N ASP A 82 -12.88 8.83 1.89
CA ASP A 82 -12.37 10.17 1.63
C ASP A 82 -11.67 10.16 0.27
N ALA A 83 -12.16 11.01 -0.64
CA ALA A 83 -11.64 11.17 -2.00
C ALA A 83 -10.90 12.50 -2.19
N THR A 84 -10.58 13.21 -1.09
CA THR A 84 -9.85 14.47 -1.15
C THR A 84 -8.47 14.24 -1.74
N ASP A 85 -8.09 15.12 -2.67
CA ASP A 85 -6.74 15.20 -3.18
C ASP A 85 -5.80 15.72 -2.08
N ILE A 86 -4.75 14.96 -1.79
CA ILE A 86 -3.86 15.23 -0.67
C ILE A 86 -2.60 15.89 -1.21
N GLY A 87 -2.42 17.18 -0.89
CA GLY A 87 -1.27 17.94 -1.32
C GLY A 87 0.08 17.35 -0.86
N ASN A 88 1.12 17.57 -1.67
CA ASN A 88 2.45 16.97 -1.50
C ASN A 88 3.09 17.22 -0.13
N ALA A 89 2.84 18.37 0.49
CA ALA A 89 3.34 18.67 1.83
C ALA A 89 2.78 17.71 2.89
N THR A 90 1.48 17.40 2.81
CA THR A 90 0.80 16.45 3.70
C THR A 90 1.27 15.03 3.46
N VAL A 91 1.45 14.64 2.18
CA VAL A 91 2.04 13.34 1.81
C VAL A 91 3.46 13.20 2.37
N ALA A 92 4.29 14.22 2.24
CA ALA A 92 5.66 14.22 2.77
C ALA A 92 5.70 14.14 4.30
N ALA A 93 4.81 14.83 5.00
CA ALA A 93 4.69 14.75 6.45
C ALA A 93 4.30 13.33 6.91
N LEU A 94 3.32 12.71 6.24
CA LEU A 94 2.93 11.33 6.50
C LEU A 94 4.09 10.36 6.21
N ARG A 95 4.78 10.53 5.08
CA ARG A 95 5.95 9.74 4.71
C ARG A 95 7.01 9.78 5.80
N ASN A 96 7.33 10.96 6.30
CA ASN A 96 8.32 11.11 7.37
C ASN A 96 7.91 10.36 8.65
N GLN A 97 6.64 10.49 9.05
CA GLN A 97 6.11 9.79 10.23
C GLN A 97 6.21 8.27 10.10
N LEU A 98 5.80 7.71 8.95
CA LEU A 98 5.79 6.27 8.73
C LEU A 98 7.20 5.71 8.54
N THR A 99 8.06 6.44 7.82
CA THR A 99 9.43 6.00 7.52
C THR A 99 10.30 5.99 8.76
N ALA A 100 10.09 6.91 9.71
CA ALA A 100 10.79 6.88 11.00
C ALA A 100 10.58 5.56 11.76
N ARG A 101 9.37 4.97 11.67
CA ARG A 101 9.06 3.66 12.26
C ARG A 101 9.73 2.52 11.49
N LEU A 102 9.69 2.57 10.16
CA LEU A 102 10.35 1.58 9.32
C LEU A 102 11.87 1.57 9.53
N SER A 103 12.50 2.75 9.61
CA SER A 103 13.95 2.84 9.82
C SER A 103 14.42 2.31 11.19
N ALA A 104 13.51 2.13 12.15
CA ALA A 104 13.82 1.52 13.43
C ALA A 104 13.86 -0.02 13.38
N ASP A 105 13.39 -0.65 12.29
CA ASP A 105 13.44 -2.11 12.13
C ASP A 105 14.80 -2.54 11.55
N PRO A 106 15.67 -3.23 12.33
CA PRO A 106 16.99 -3.63 11.87
C PRO A 106 16.96 -4.61 10.69
N ARG A 107 15.85 -5.33 10.46
CA ARG A 107 15.70 -6.23 9.31
C ARG A 107 15.70 -5.45 8.00
N LEU A 108 15.27 -4.18 8.02
CA LEU A 108 15.22 -3.30 6.85
C LEU A 108 16.57 -2.68 6.49
N LEU A 109 17.63 -3.01 7.25
CA LEU A 109 19.02 -2.77 6.82
C LEU A 109 19.40 -3.66 5.63
N GLN A 110 18.77 -4.84 5.51
CA GLN A 110 19.03 -5.78 4.42
C GLN A 110 18.28 -5.36 3.15
N PRO A 111 18.98 -5.14 2.02
CA PRO A 111 18.32 -4.74 0.76
C PRO A 111 17.27 -5.74 0.29
N ALA A 112 17.51 -7.04 0.46
CA ALA A 112 16.57 -8.10 0.08
C ALA A 112 15.24 -7.99 0.84
N MET A 113 15.28 -7.64 2.13
CA MET A 113 14.07 -7.45 2.93
C MET A 113 13.30 -6.21 2.46
N ARG A 114 14.01 -5.10 2.15
CA ARG A 114 13.38 -3.91 1.58
C ARG A 114 12.72 -4.20 0.24
N THR A 115 13.38 -4.95 -0.63
CA THR A 115 12.80 -5.37 -1.91
C THR A 115 11.55 -6.22 -1.70
N ALA A 116 11.62 -7.28 -0.89
CA ALA A 116 10.48 -8.18 -0.69
C ALA A 116 9.26 -7.44 -0.12
N LEU A 117 9.47 -6.61 0.91
CA LEU A 117 8.41 -5.83 1.52
C LEU A 117 7.90 -4.73 0.57
N GLY A 118 8.80 -4.05 -0.15
CA GLY A 118 8.45 -3.01 -1.10
C GLY A 118 7.57 -3.53 -2.23
N GLU A 119 7.92 -4.67 -2.82
CA GLU A 119 7.10 -5.33 -3.85
C GLU A 119 5.74 -5.77 -3.31
N GLU A 120 5.68 -6.28 -2.08
CA GLU A 120 4.40 -6.60 -1.43
C GLU A 120 3.53 -5.35 -1.21
N MET A 121 4.11 -4.22 -0.78
CA MET A 121 3.37 -2.98 -0.61
C MET A 121 2.84 -2.42 -1.93
N LYS A 122 3.60 -2.53 -3.02
CA LYS A 122 3.11 -2.20 -4.38
C LYS A 122 1.89 -3.03 -4.73
N LEU A 123 2.00 -4.35 -4.56
CA LEU A 123 0.93 -5.29 -4.88
C LEU A 123 -0.34 -5.02 -4.08
N LEU A 124 -0.20 -4.81 -2.77
CA LEU A 124 -1.33 -4.47 -1.90
C LEU A 124 -1.96 -3.15 -2.31
N SER A 125 -1.16 -2.11 -2.57
CA SER A 125 -1.65 -0.79 -3.00
C SER A 125 -2.48 -0.89 -4.29
N VAL A 126 -1.95 -1.55 -5.31
CA VAL A 126 -2.66 -1.77 -6.58
C VAL A 126 -3.94 -2.56 -6.37
N THR A 127 -3.88 -3.62 -5.56
CA THR A 127 -5.05 -4.48 -5.29
C THR A 127 -6.17 -3.73 -4.57
N ILE A 128 -5.85 -2.95 -3.53
CA ILE A 128 -6.88 -2.20 -2.80
C ILE A 128 -7.46 -1.07 -3.63
N HIS A 129 -6.64 -0.45 -4.49
CA HIS A 129 -7.10 0.59 -5.39
C HIS A 129 -8.05 0.03 -6.45
N ALA A 130 -7.67 -1.08 -7.10
CA ALA A 130 -8.53 -1.75 -8.08
C ALA A 130 -9.85 -2.24 -7.46
N GLY A 131 -9.79 -2.79 -6.25
CA GLY A 131 -10.99 -3.22 -5.53
C GLY A 131 -11.91 -2.05 -5.16
N TRP A 132 -11.35 -0.90 -4.77
CA TRP A 132 -12.13 0.31 -4.54
C TRP A 132 -12.82 0.81 -5.82
N GLN A 133 -12.12 0.80 -6.96
CA GLN A 133 -12.71 1.15 -8.26
C GLN A 133 -13.87 0.20 -8.63
N SER A 134 -13.72 -1.11 -8.41
CA SER A 134 -14.80 -2.07 -8.63
C SER A 134 -15.99 -1.83 -7.71
N ALA A 135 -15.73 -1.67 -6.40
CA ALA A 135 -16.76 -1.39 -5.42
C ALA A 135 -17.51 -0.09 -5.71
N THR A 136 -16.84 0.91 -6.27
CA THR A 136 -17.47 2.16 -6.73
C THR A 136 -18.44 1.90 -7.88
N ARG A 137 -18.02 1.16 -8.92
CA ARG A 137 -18.88 0.81 -10.06
C ARG A 137 -20.06 -0.08 -9.66
N GLU A 138 -19.86 -0.95 -8.67
CA GLU A 138 -20.89 -1.89 -8.19
C GLU A 138 -21.80 -1.32 -7.10
N GLY A 139 -21.57 -0.08 -6.62
CA GLY A 139 -22.33 0.51 -5.51
C GLY A 139 -22.07 -0.17 -4.15
N ARG A 140 -20.91 -0.80 -3.97
CA ARG A 140 -20.50 -1.58 -2.78
C ARG A 140 -19.39 -0.92 -1.94
N THR A 141 -19.19 0.38 -2.10
CA THR A 141 -18.10 1.12 -1.44
C THR A 141 -18.12 1.01 0.09
N LYS A 142 -19.30 0.95 0.73
CA LYS A 142 -19.40 0.77 2.18
C LYS A 142 -18.79 -0.55 2.64
N ALA A 143 -19.22 -1.67 2.06
CA ALA A 143 -18.73 -3.00 2.43
C ALA A 143 -17.23 -3.14 2.17
N TYR A 144 -16.74 -2.56 1.07
CA TYR A 144 -15.32 -2.53 0.77
C TYR A 144 -14.51 -1.70 1.77
N SER A 145 -14.99 -0.50 2.10
CA SER A 145 -14.40 0.38 3.12
C SER A 145 -14.31 -0.32 4.49
N ASP A 146 -15.38 -0.98 4.92
CA ASP A 146 -15.42 -1.75 6.16
C ASP A 146 -14.38 -2.89 6.16
N SER A 147 -14.25 -3.59 5.03
CA SER A 147 -13.28 -4.68 4.86
C SER A 147 -11.83 -4.19 4.92
N ILE A 148 -11.52 -3.06 4.28
CA ILE A 148 -10.18 -2.47 4.32
C ILE A 148 -9.82 -1.97 5.72
N ALA A 149 -10.76 -1.31 6.42
CA ALA A 149 -10.55 -0.86 7.79
C ALA A 149 -10.26 -2.05 8.73
N ALA A 150 -11.07 -3.11 8.65
CA ALA A 150 -10.88 -4.32 9.45
C ALA A 150 -9.56 -5.03 9.15
N MET A 151 -9.23 -5.20 7.86
CA MET A 151 -7.97 -5.82 7.43
C MET A 151 -6.75 -5.04 7.92
N PHE A 152 -6.75 -3.71 7.77
CA PHE A 152 -5.62 -2.88 8.18
C PHE A 152 -5.42 -2.93 9.69
N LYS A 153 -6.51 -2.86 10.47
CA LYS A 153 -6.48 -2.99 11.93
C LYS A 153 -5.95 -4.35 12.38
N ALA A 154 -6.41 -5.45 11.76
CA ALA A 154 -5.95 -6.78 12.09
C ALA A 154 -4.45 -7.00 11.81
N ARG A 155 -3.90 -6.37 10.76
CA ARG A 155 -2.49 -6.53 10.37
C ARG A 155 -1.53 -5.59 11.08
N SER A 156 -1.96 -4.36 11.38
CA SER A 156 -1.09 -3.30 11.91
C SER A 156 -1.39 -2.89 13.36
N GLY A 157 -2.50 -3.35 13.93
CA GLY A 157 -3.04 -2.86 15.20
C GLY A 157 -3.62 -1.43 15.13
N THR A 158 -3.53 -0.75 13.99
CA THR A 158 -3.95 0.65 13.85
C THR A 158 -5.36 0.75 13.28
N ASP A 159 -6.23 1.49 13.96
CA ASP A 159 -7.57 1.82 13.46
C ASP A 159 -7.54 3.08 12.60
N LEU A 160 -7.62 2.91 11.27
CA LEU A 160 -7.57 4.04 10.33
C LEU A 160 -8.75 5.01 10.46
N ARG A 161 -9.88 4.56 11.01
CA ARG A 161 -11.06 5.42 11.22
C ARG A 161 -10.90 6.30 12.46
N ALA A 162 -10.05 5.91 13.40
CA ALA A 162 -9.69 6.72 14.57
C ALA A 162 -8.63 7.79 14.27
N LEU A 163 -8.17 7.90 13.01
CA LEU A 163 -7.14 8.85 12.60
C LEU A 163 -7.68 9.91 11.64
N ARG A 164 -7.19 11.14 11.80
CA ARG A 164 -7.29 12.21 10.80
C ARG A 164 -5.93 12.46 10.16
N LEU A 165 -5.93 12.73 8.85
CA LEU A 165 -4.75 13.18 8.12
C LEU A 165 -4.62 14.70 8.27
N THR A 166 -3.44 15.18 8.62
CA THR A 166 -3.14 16.61 8.85
C THR A 166 -1.84 17.01 8.15
N SER A 167 -1.53 18.30 8.09
CA SER A 167 -0.24 18.79 7.60
C SER A 167 0.97 18.24 8.39
N ALA A 168 0.75 17.65 9.56
CA ALA A 168 1.77 16.99 10.38
C ALA A 168 1.70 15.45 10.34
N GLY A 169 1.02 14.86 9.35
CA GLY A 169 0.77 13.42 9.23
C GLY A 169 -0.50 12.96 9.94
N PHE A 170 -0.58 11.67 10.27
CA PHE A 170 -1.71 11.11 11.02
C PHE A 170 -1.71 11.53 12.48
N ARG A 171 -2.89 11.95 12.96
CA ARG A 171 -3.19 12.25 14.35
C ARG A 171 -4.45 11.51 14.79
N PRO A 172 -4.59 11.17 16.09
CA PRO A 172 -5.89 10.78 16.63
C PRO A 172 -6.95 11.83 16.27
N ARG A 173 -8.16 11.34 16.01
CA ARG A 173 -9.34 12.20 15.90
C ARG A 173 -9.68 12.84 17.23
#